data_AF-A0A6I2V8S1-F1
#
_entry.id   AF-A0A6I2V8S1-F1
#
_cell.length_a   1.000
_cell.length_b   1.000
_cell.length_c   1.000
_cell.angle_alpha   90.00
_cell.angle_beta   90.00
_cell.angle_gamma   90.00
#
_symmetry.space_group_name_H-M   'P 1'
#
loop_
_entity.id
_entity.type
_entity.pdbx_description
1 polymer ?
#
loop_
_entity_poly.entity_id
_entity_poly.type
_entity_poly.pdbx_seq_one_letter_code
_entity_poly.pdbx_strand_id
1 'polypeptide(L)'
;MSNDRIEDDIEIVSAAEDQLEADAELVSDAIIGLEAEAEIVAAAEDELLEEAEIVAGAEEQLMADAELVAAAAANPDADPELVAAAEDALLEEAEIVAAAEDQLLEDAVIVAAAEEQLLEDAEAVAEGIEIVEAEAEIVDAAEKELTAEIIEDALEEKE
;
A
#
# COMPACT_ATOMS: atom_id res chain seq x y z
N MET A 1 19.18 43.70 -29.46
CA MET A 1 18.56 42.37 -29.67
C MET A 1 18.92 41.43 -28.54
N SER A 2 20.06 41.59 -27.87
CA SER A 2 20.46 40.77 -26.72
C SER A 2 19.53 40.90 -25.50
N ASN A 3 19.13 42.14 -25.14
CA ASN A 3 18.34 42.36 -23.93
C ASN A 3 16.95 41.71 -23.92
N ASP A 4 16.22 41.73 -25.05
CA ASP A 4 14.90 41.08 -25.15
C ASP A 4 15.00 39.55 -24.99
N ARG A 5 16.13 38.95 -25.41
CA ARG A 5 16.36 37.50 -25.30
C ARG A 5 16.68 37.09 -23.86
N ILE A 6 17.52 37.86 -23.15
CA ILE A 6 17.84 37.62 -21.74
C ILE A 6 16.57 37.69 -20.89
N GLU A 7 15.68 38.64 -21.18
CA GLU A 7 14.41 38.79 -20.47
C GLU A 7 13.47 37.60 -20.71
N ASP A 8 13.41 37.08 -21.95
CA ASP A 8 12.69 35.83 -22.28
C ASP A 8 13.28 34.61 -21.54
N ASP A 9 14.61 34.48 -21.52
CA ASP A 9 15.29 33.34 -20.87
C ASP A 9 15.12 33.37 -19.33
N ILE A 10 15.06 34.56 -18.71
CA ILE A 10 14.67 34.73 -17.29
C ILE A 10 13.25 34.21 -17.04
N GLU A 11 12.28 34.57 -17.90
CA GLU A 11 10.89 34.13 -17.75
C GLU A 11 10.78 32.61 -17.88
N ILE A 12 11.52 32.00 -18.81
CA ILE A 12 11.55 30.55 -19.01
C ILE A 12 12.13 29.83 -17.78
N VAL A 13 13.26 30.30 -17.25
CA VAL A 13 13.89 29.69 -16.06
C VAL A 13 12.96 29.82 -14.85
N SER A 14 12.38 30.99 -14.62
CA SER A 14 11.44 31.19 -13.50
C SER A 14 10.20 30.29 -13.63
N ALA A 15 9.67 30.11 -14.84
CA ALA A 15 8.54 29.20 -15.05
C ALA A 15 8.92 27.72 -14.82
N ALA A 16 10.17 27.35 -15.12
CA ALA A 16 10.68 26.01 -14.86
C ALA A 16 10.89 25.76 -13.36
N GLU A 17 11.35 26.76 -12.60
CA GLU A 17 11.41 26.69 -11.13
C GLU A 17 10.02 26.49 -10.51
N ASP A 18 9.03 27.28 -10.94
CA ASP A 18 7.65 27.16 -10.45
C ASP A 18 7.07 25.76 -10.74
N GLN A 19 7.36 25.21 -11.92
CA GLN A 19 6.93 23.86 -12.31
C GLN A 19 7.63 22.78 -11.46
N LEU A 20 8.94 22.91 -11.25
CA LEU A 20 9.71 22.00 -10.41
C LEU A 20 9.20 21.97 -8.96
N GLU A 21 8.85 23.14 -8.40
CA GLU A 21 8.26 23.21 -7.06
C GLU A 21 6.91 22.48 -7.00
N ALA A 22 6.06 22.65 -8.02
CA ALA A 22 4.78 21.96 -8.11
C ALA A 22 4.95 20.43 -8.23
N ASP A 23 5.89 19.97 -9.06
CA ASP A 23 6.14 18.54 -9.25
C ASP A 23 6.75 17.89 -7.99
N ALA A 24 7.64 18.61 -7.28
CA ALA A 24 8.15 18.19 -5.99
C ALA A 24 7.04 18.09 -4.91
N GLU A 25 6.08 19.01 -4.92
CA GLU A 25 4.92 18.95 -4.02
C GLU A 25 4.04 17.72 -4.32
N LEU A 26 3.77 17.43 -5.60
CA LEU A 26 3.01 16.24 -6.01
C LEU A 26 3.68 14.93 -5.58
N VAL A 27 5.01 14.83 -5.73
CA VAL A 27 5.78 13.67 -5.28
C VAL A 27 5.72 13.54 -3.76
N SER A 28 5.85 14.65 -3.03
CA SER A 28 5.72 14.65 -1.56
C SER A 28 4.33 14.18 -1.11
N ASP A 29 3.27 14.66 -1.75
CA ASP A 29 1.90 14.23 -1.46
C ASP A 29 1.68 12.75 -1.76
N ALA A 30 2.26 12.25 -2.85
CA ALA A 30 2.21 10.82 -3.19
C ALA A 30 2.91 9.93 -2.15
N ILE A 31 4.07 10.37 -1.63
CA ILE A 31 4.76 9.67 -0.53
C ILE A 31 3.86 9.58 0.71
N ILE A 32 3.20 10.68 1.10
CA ILE A 32 2.28 10.69 2.24
C ILE A 32 1.09 9.75 1.99
N GLY A 33 0.56 9.72 0.77
CA GLY A 33 -0.49 8.78 0.37
C GLY A 33 -0.07 7.32 0.55
N LEU A 34 1.11 6.96 0.03
CA LEU A 34 1.69 5.62 0.15
C LEU A 34 1.89 5.20 1.61
N GLU A 35 2.40 6.09 2.46
CA GLU A 35 2.57 5.79 3.89
C GLU A 35 1.24 5.46 4.56
N ALA A 36 0.18 6.20 4.24
CA ALA A 36 -1.16 5.97 4.77
C ALA A 36 -1.77 4.65 4.27
N GLU A 37 -1.61 4.34 2.98
CA GLU A 37 -2.08 3.09 2.41
C GLU A 37 -1.33 1.87 2.96
N ALA A 38 -0.01 1.99 3.16
CA ALA A 38 0.79 0.95 3.79
C ALA A 38 0.34 0.68 5.24
N GLU A 39 -0.03 1.71 6.01
CA GLU A 39 -0.60 1.54 7.36
C GLU A 39 -1.95 0.80 7.33
N ILE A 40 -2.80 1.08 6.33
CA ILE A 40 -4.08 0.39 6.14
C ILE A 40 -3.86 -1.09 5.82
N VAL A 41 -2.93 -1.41 4.91
CA VAL A 41 -2.63 -2.79 4.53
C VAL A 41 -2.05 -3.57 5.71
N ALA A 42 -1.11 -2.99 6.46
CA ALA A 42 -0.57 -3.62 7.66
C ALA A 42 -1.65 -3.89 8.73
N ALA A 43 -2.59 -2.96 8.92
CA ALA A 43 -3.71 -3.17 9.84
C ALA A 43 -4.65 -4.30 9.39
N ALA A 44 -4.86 -4.46 8.08
CA ALA A 44 -5.64 -5.56 7.53
C ALA A 44 -4.93 -6.92 7.70
N GLU A 45 -3.59 -6.97 7.56
CA GLU A 45 -2.80 -8.17 7.87
C GLU A 45 -2.94 -8.58 9.34
N ASP A 46 -2.86 -7.62 10.26
CA ASP A 46 -3.03 -7.87 11.69
C ASP A 46 -4.44 -8.42 11.99
N GLU A 47 -5.49 -7.85 11.39
CA GLU A 47 -6.88 -8.34 11.52
C GLU A 47 -7.04 -9.77 10.99
N LEU A 48 -6.47 -10.07 9.82
CA LEU A 48 -6.46 -11.42 9.26
C LEU A 48 -5.78 -12.44 10.17
N LEU A 49 -4.68 -12.05 10.82
CA LEU A 49 -3.98 -12.93 11.75
C LEU A 49 -4.82 -13.21 12.99
N GLU A 50 -5.48 -12.20 13.55
CA GLU A 50 -6.39 -12.37 14.68
C GLU A 50 -7.58 -13.29 14.31
N GLU A 51 -8.18 -13.10 13.14
CA GLU A 51 -9.27 -13.95 12.66
C GLU A 51 -8.81 -15.40 12.42
N ALA A 52 -7.62 -15.61 11.86
CA ALA A 52 -7.03 -16.93 11.69
C ALA A 52 -6.80 -17.64 13.04
N GLU A 53 -6.38 -16.92 14.08
CA GLU A 53 -6.26 -17.48 15.43
C GLU A 53 -7.62 -17.90 16.00
N ILE A 54 -8.68 -17.12 15.75
CA ILE A 54 -10.04 -17.46 16.18
C ILE A 54 -10.52 -18.74 15.48
N VAL A 55 -10.33 -18.85 14.16
CA VAL A 55 -10.71 -20.03 13.38
C VAL A 55 -9.96 -21.27 13.85
N ALA A 56 -8.64 -21.18 14.04
CA ALA A 56 -7.84 -22.28 14.57
C ALA A 56 -8.31 -22.73 15.97
N GLY A 57 -8.71 -21.78 16.82
CA GLY A 57 -9.30 -22.09 18.13
C GLY A 57 -10.64 -22.81 18.02
N ALA A 58 -11.48 -22.43 17.05
CA ALA A 58 -12.74 -23.12 16.78
C ALA A 58 -12.52 -24.55 16.26
N GLU A 59 -11.53 -24.77 15.40
CA GLU A 59 -11.14 -26.12 14.96
C GLU A 59 -10.70 -27.01 16.12
N GLU A 60 -9.87 -26.48 17.04
CA GLU A 60 -9.44 -27.22 18.23
C GLU A 60 -10.63 -27.63 19.11
N GLN A 61 -11.57 -26.72 19.32
CA GLN A 61 -12.79 -26.98 20.07
C GLN A 61 -13.66 -28.05 19.37
N LEU A 62 -13.80 -27.97 18.05
CA LEU A 62 -14.58 -28.93 17.26
C LEU A 62 -13.98 -30.33 17.33
N MET A 63 -12.65 -30.46 17.27
CA MET A 63 -11.97 -31.73 17.49
C MET A 63 -12.23 -32.30 18.88
N ALA A 64 -12.16 -31.47 19.92
CA ALA A 64 -12.42 -31.89 21.29
C ALA A 64 -13.88 -32.36 21.48
N ASP A 65 -14.84 -31.63 20.92
CA ASP A 65 -16.26 -31.99 21.00
C ASP A 65 -16.57 -33.26 20.18
N ALA A 66 -15.93 -33.44 19.02
CA ALA A 66 -16.01 -34.68 18.26
C ALA A 66 -15.48 -35.89 19.05
N GLU A 67 -14.40 -35.75 19.82
CA GLU A 67 -13.91 -36.80 20.71
C GLU A 67 -14.93 -37.15 21.82
N LEU A 68 -15.58 -36.13 22.41
CA LEU A 68 -16.62 -36.34 23.42
C LEU A 68 -17.85 -37.06 22.85
N VAL A 69 -18.30 -36.66 21.66
CA VAL A 69 -19.42 -37.31 20.97
C VAL A 69 -19.07 -38.74 20.60
N ALA A 70 -17.86 -39.00 20.09
CA ALA A 70 -17.40 -40.36 19.80
C ALA A 70 -17.33 -41.23 21.07
N ALA A 71 -16.86 -40.67 22.18
CA ALA A 71 -16.84 -41.37 23.47
C ALA A 71 -18.26 -41.69 23.97
N ALA A 72 -19.21 -40.76 23.81
CA ALA A 72 -20.62 -40.98 24.13
C ALA A 72 -21.24 -42.06 23.24
N ALA A 73 -20.99 -42.03 21.93
CA ALA A 73 -21.45 -43.04 20.97
C ALA A 73 -20.93 -44.46 21.28
N ALA A 74 -19.73 -44.56 21.85
CA ALA A 74 -19.14 -45.82 22.28
C ALA A 74 -19.72 -46.34 23.63
N ASN A 75 -20.45 -45.51 24.39
CA ASN A 75 -21.06 -45.91 25.65
C ASN A 75 -22.42 -46.60 25.41
N PRO A 76 -22.59 -47.89 25.77
CA PRO A 76 -23.84 -48.62 25.55
C PRO A 76 -25.04 -48.10 26.36
N ASP A 77 -24.79 -47.30 27.40
CA ASP A 77 -25.84 -46.68 28.22
C ASP A 77 -26.22 -45.26 27.75
N ALA A 78 -25.56 -44.72 26.72
CA ALA A 78 -25.89 -43.42 26.15
C ALA A 78 -27.22 -43.43 25.39
N ASP A 79 -27.91 -42.29 25.38
CA ASP A 79 -29.11 -42.11 24.58
C ASP A 79 -28.73 -41.89 23.11
N PRO A 80 -29.12 -42.79 22.19
CA PRO A 80 -28.75 -42.67 20.78
C PRO A 80 -29.35 -41.44 20.09
N GLU A 81 -30.51 -40.93 20.55
CA GLU A 81 -31.09 -39.72 19.97
C GLU A 81 -30.28 -38.47 20.35
N LEU A 82 -29.75 -38.43 21.58
CA LEU A 82 -28.88 -37.32 22.02
C LEU A 82 -27.52 -37.35 21.32
N VAL A 83 -26.95 -38.54 21.09
CA VAL A 83 -25.70 -38.69 20.35
C VAL A 83 -25.88 -38.22 18.91
N ALA A 84 -26.93 -38.66 18.22
CA ALA A 84 -27.21 -38.22 16.85
C ALA A 84 -27.41 -36.70 16.76
N ALA A 85 -28.13 -36.10 17.72
CA ALA A 85 -28.32 -34.65 17.75
C ALA A 85 -26.99 -33.89 17.98
N ALA A 86 -26.06 -34.47 18.75
CA ALA A 86 -24.73 -33.88 18.94
C ALA A 86 -23.84 -34.03 17.69
N GLU A 87 -23.93 -35.16 16.98
CA GLU A 87 -23.27 -35.35 15.68
C GLU A 87 -23.78 -34.34 14.64
N ASP A 88 -25.10 -34.11 14.57
CA ASP A 88 -25.69 -33.12 13.68
C ASP A 88 -25.20 -31.70 14.03
N ALA A 89 -25.16 -31.33 15.32
CA ALA A 89 -24.67 -30.03 15.76
C ALA A 89 -23.19 -29.81 15.42
N LEU A 90 -22.35 -30.84 15.59
CA LEU A 90 -20.94 -30.79 15.19
C LEU A 90 -20.76 -30.57 13.68
N LEU A 91 -21.64 -31.18 12.87
CA LEU A 91 -21.60 -31.00 11.42
C LEU A 91 -21.97 -29.56 11.04
N GLU A 92 -22.99 -28.98 11.67
CA GLU A 92 -23.34 -27.57 11.47
C GLU A 92 -22.20 -26.63 11.89
N GLU A 93 -21.54 -26.89 13.02
CA GLU A 93 -20.39 -26.10 13.48
C GLU A 93 -19.19 -26.23 12.53
N ALA A 94 -18.93 -27.44 12.00
CA ALA A 94 -17.87 -27.66 11.02
C ALA A 94 -18.10 -26.89 9.71
N GLU A 95 -19.36 -26.81 9.26
CA GLU A 95 -19.71 -26.00 8.08
C GLU A 95 -19.48 -24.50 8.32
N ILE A 96 -19.72 -24.00 9.54
CA ILE A 96 -19.45 -22.60 9.90
C ILE A 96 -17.95 -22.33 9.91
N VAL A 97 -17.15 -23.22 10.51
CA VAL A 97 -15.68 -23.07 10.54
C VAL A 97 -15.11 -23.09 9.13
N ALA A 98 -15.52 -24.05 8.30
CA ALA A 98 -15.08 -24.11 6.91
C ALA A 98 -15.45 -22.85 6.10
N ALA A 99 -16.64 -22.28 6.32
CA ALA A 99 -17.02 -21.02 5.68
C ALA A 99 -16.16 -19.84 6.15
N ALA A 100 -15.74 -19.81 7.42
CA ALA A 100 -14.82 -18.80 7.92
C ALA A 100 -13.40 -18.96 7.33
N GLU A 101 -12.92 -20.20 7.16
CA GLU A 101 -11.66 -20.47 6.46
C GLU A 101 -11.69 -19.98 5.00
N ASP A 102 -12.78 -20.25 4.27
CA ASP A 102 -12.95 -19.78 2.90
C ASP A 102 -12.92 -18.25 2.84
N GLN A 103 -13.59 -17.58 3.79
CA GLN A 103 -13.58 -16.11 3.88
C GLN A 103 -12.17 -15.57 4.17
N LEU A 104 -11.44 -16.15 5.13
CA LEU A 104 -10.06 -15.78 5.42
C LEU A 104 -9.15 -15.89 4.19
N LEU A 105 -9.34 -16.91 3.37
CA LEU A 105 -8.59 -17.06 2.12
C LEU A 105 -8.95 -15.97 1.10
N GLU A 106 -10.22 -15.60 0.98
CA GLU A 106 -10.65 -14.50 0.11
C GLU A 106 -10.07 -13.16 0.56
N ASP A 107 -10.13 -12.88 1.86
CA ASP A 107 -9.62 -11.64 2.44
C ASP A 107 -8.08 -11.57 2.35
N ALA A 108 -7.37 -12.68 2.56
CA ALA A 108 -5.92 -12.75 2.34
C ALA A 108 -5.51 -12.48 0.87
N VAL A 109 -6.32 -12.91 -0.10
CA VAL A 109 -6.08 -12.60 -1.53
C VAL A 109 -6.25 -11.09 -1.79
N ILE A 110 -7.22 -10.44 -1.15
CA ILE A 110 -7.44 -9.00 -1.28
C ILE A 110 -6.24 -8.23 -0.70
N VAL A 111 -5.78 -8.61 0.50
CA VAL A 111 -4.62 -7.97 1.13
C VAL A 111 -3.36 -8.13 0.27
N ALA A 112 -3.08 -9.34 -0.22
CA ALA A 112 -1.93 -9.57 -1.12
C ALA A 112 -2.00 -8.73 -2.41
N ALA A 113 -3.19 -8.53 -2.97
CA ALA A 113 -3.36 -7.66 -4.13
C ALA A 113 -3.13 -6.18 -3.80
N ALA A 114 -3.50 -5.74 -2.60
CA ALA A 114 -3.21 -4.39 -2.12
C ALA A 114 -1.70 -4.17 -1.90
N GLU A 115 -0.98 -5.17 -1.37
CA GLU A 115 0.47 -5.12 -1.26
C GLU A 115 1.17 -5.00 -2.62
N GLU A 116 0.70 -5.76 -3.62
CA GLU A 116 1.23 -5.69 -4.98
C GLU A 116 1.03 -4.28 -5.57
N GLN A 117 -0.16 -3.72 -5.41
CA GLN A 117 -0.46 -2.35 -5.85
C GLN A 117 0.42 -1.32 -5.14
N LEU A 118 0.63 -1.45 -3.83
CA LEU A 118 1.53 -0.56 -3.07
C LEU A 118 2.96 -0.60 -3.59
N LEU A 119 3.44 -1.77 -4.00
CA LEU A 119 4.77 -1.90 -4.59
C LEU A 119 4.86 -1.16 -5.93
N GLU A 120 3.85 -1.31 -6.79
CA GLU A 120 3.78 -0.61 -8.08
C GLU A 120 3.71 0.91 -7.89
N ASP A 121 2.89 1.38 -6.96
CA ASP A 121 2.75 2.81 -6.67
C ASP A 121 4.04 3.38 -6.04
N ALA A 122 4.72 2.63 -5.18
CA ALA A 122 6.03 3.01 -4.65
C ALA A 122 7.11 3.10 -5.75
N GLU A 123 7.09 2.21 -6.74
CA GLU A 123 7.99 2.29 -7.90
C GLU A 123 7.70 3.53 -8.74
N ALA A 124 6.41 3.85 -8.98
CA ALA A 124 6.02 5.05 -9.70
C ALA A 124 6.42 6.34 -8.97
N VAL A 125 6.30 6.38 -7.64
CA VAL A 125 6.77 7.51 -6.83
C VAL A 125 8.29 7.63 -6.88
N ALA A 126 9.03 6.52 -6.84
CA ALA A 126 10.49 6.54 -7.00
C ALA A 126 10.91 7.09 -8.38
N GLU A 127 10.23 6.70 -9.46
CA GLU A 127 10.45 7.28 -10.78
C GLU A 127 10.14 8.79 -10.81
N GLY A 128 9.05 9.22 -10.16
CA GLY A 128 8.72 10.64 -10.00
C GLY A 128 9.82 11.43 -9.27
N ILE A 129 10.41 10.86 -8.22
CA ILE A 129 11.56 11.47 -7.52
C ILE A 129 12.75 11.64 -8.49
N GLU A 130 13.10 10.60 -9.25
CA GLU A 130 14.21 10.67 -10.21
C GLU A 130 13.97 11.75 -11.28
N ILE A 131 12.73 11.91 -11.75
CA ILE A 131 12.36 12.96 -12.71
C ILE A 131 12.55 14.35 -12.08
N VAL A 132 12.03 14.59 -10.88
CA VAL A 132 12.16 15.87 -10.17
C VAL A 132 13.63 16.20 -9.91
N GLU A 133 14.45 15.22 -9.51
CA GLU A 133 15.88 15.41 -9.31
C GLU A 133 16.60 15.79 -10.62
N ALA A 134 16.24 15.16 -11.74
CA ALA A 134 16.80 15.49 -13.05
C ALA A 134 16.36 16.89 -13.54
N GLU A 135 15.11 17.27 -13.32
CA GLU A 135 14.60 18.59 -13.64
C GLU A 135 15.28 19.68 -12.81
N ALA A 136 15.52 19.42 -11.52
CA ALA A 136 16.29 20.31 -10.66
C ALA A 136 17.72 20.53 -11.17
N GLU A 137 18.40 19.49 -11.66
CA GLU A 137 19.73 19.63 -12.28
C GLU A 137 19.69 20.48 -13.55
N ILE A 138 18.65 20.32 -14.37
CA ILE A 138 18.47 21.11 -15.60
C ILE A 138 18.21 22.58 -15.27
N VAL A 139 17.35 22.87 -14.29
CA VAL A 139 17.03 24.23 -13.86
C VAL A 139 18.29 24.92 -13.29
N ASP A 140 19.02 24.27 -12.38
CA ASP A 140 20.27 24.81 -11.81
C ASP A 140 21.34 25.05 -12.90
N ALA A 141 21.41 24.21 -13.92
CA ALA A 141 22.29 24.43 -15.06
C ALA A 141 21.87 25.65 -15.90
N ALA A 142 20.57 25.79 -16.17
CA ALA A 142 20.02 26.92 -16.92
C ALA A 142 20.20 28.24 -16.19
N GLU A 143 19.95 28.28 -14.88
CA GLU A 143 20.22 29.45 -14.02
C GLU A 143 21.68 29.89 -14.08
N LYS A 144 22.62 28.94 -14.05
CA LYS A 144 24.05 29.23 -14.15
C LYS A 144 24.44 29.79 -15.51
N GLU A 145 23.88 29.25 -16.59
CA GLU A 145 24.12 29.75 -17.95
C GLU A 145 23.58 31.17 -18.11
N LEU A 146 22.34 31.41 -17.70
CA LEU A 146 21.70 32.72 -17.73
C LEU A 146 22.47 33.75 -16.89
N THR A 147 22.93 33.36 -15.70
CA THR A 147 23.77 34.22 -14.87
C THR A 147 25.06 34.61 -15.58
N ALA A 148 25.68 33.68 -16.32
CA ALA A 148 26.88 33.98 -17.09
C ALA A 148 26.60 34.94 -18.26
N GLU A 149 25.50 34.74 -19.00
CA GLU A 149 25.09 35.61 -20.11
C GLU A 149 24.80 37.04 -19.64
N ILE A 150 24.08 37.21 -18.53
CA ILE A 150 23.81 38.52 -17.91
C ILE A 150 25.12 39.24 -17.57
N ILE A 151 26.10 38.52 -17.01
CA ILE A 151 27.40 39.11 -16.66
C ILE A 151 28.18 39.53 -17.92
N GLU A 152 28.17 38.72 -18.97
CA GLU A 152 28.84 39.01 -20.25
C GLU A 152 28.25 40.26 -20.91
N ASP A 153 26.93 40.33 -21.05
CA ASP A 153 26.23 41.50 -21.64
C ASP A 153 26.52 42.79 -20.86
N ALA A 154 26.51 42.73 -19.52
CA ALA A 154 26.82 43.87 -18.66
C ALA A 154 28.29 44.33 -18.72
N LEU A 155 29.21 43.48 -19.19
CA LEU A 155 30.62 43.83 -19.43
C LEU A 155 30.80 44.43 -20.84
N GLU A 156 30.11 43.90 -21.85
CA GLU A 156 30.14 44.43 -23.21
C GLU A 156 29.54 45.85 -23.30
N GLU A 157 28.49 46.16 -22.54
CA GLU A 157 27.92 47.52 -22.50
C GLU A 157 28.85 48.59 -21.86
N LYS A 158 29.94 48.18 -21.21
CA LYS A 158 30.88 49.08 -20.52
C LYS A 158 32.13 49.44 -21.35
N GLU A 159 32.36 48.83 -22.50
CA GLU A 159 33.47 49.14 -23.44
C GLU A 159 33.06 50.11 -24.56
#